data_AF-V5WGP4-F1
#
_entry.id   AF-V5WGP4-F1
#
_cell.length_a   1.000
_cell.length_b   1.000
_cell.length_c   1.000
_cell.angle_alpha   90.00
_cell.angle_beta   90.00
_cell.angle_gamma   90.00
#
_symmetry.space_group_name_H-M   'P 1'
#
loop_
_entity.id
_entity.type
_entity.pdbx_description
1 polymer ?
#
loop_
_entity_poly.entity_id
_entity_poly.type
_entity_poly.pdbx_seq_one_letter_code
_entity_poly.pdbx_strand_id
1 'polypeptide(L)'
;MNDFKDVNHLNGELLDEEKVLWESIVSRVQPALRLSDEETEAMKNHKLIRMFGLLPKFADCPNPEGTGFMNVVVYMAERNGGRDLFLHHPEHDNNILSRLQPFHNIMRKGNQEVVEKGLALASLVMLQDYQADREEDLAKNKYNPLNNGAWEFSSAREQLMKVINKAQAMRLDAVFALSVVTTMSFWNNTGY
;
A
#
# COMPACT_ATOMS: atom_id res chain seq x y z
N MET A 1 20.53 2.13 -32.28
CA MET A 1 19.90 0.80 -32.16
C MET A 1 20.82 -0.01 -31.26
N ASN A 2 20.49 0.00 -29.97
CA ASN A 2 21.17 -0.50 -28.75
C ASN A 2 20.62 0.47 -27.68
N ASP A 3 19.93 0.12 -26.60
CA ASP A 3 19.92 -1.09 -25.78
C ASP A 3 18.50 -1.43 -25.34
N PHE A 4 18.03 -2.64 -25.66
CA PHE A 4 16.83 -3.24 -25.06
C PHE A 4 17.19 -4.34 -24.04
N LYS A 5 18.45 -4.36 -23.57
CA LYS A 5 18.97 -5.43 -22.69
C LYS A 5 18.83 -5.15 -21.19
N ASP A 6 18.49 -3.93 -20.76
CA ASP A 6 18.38 -3.60 -19.33
C ASP A 6 16.99 -3.79 -18.71
N VAL A 7 15.98 -4.18 -19.48
CA VAL A 7 14.61 -4.32 -18.96
C VAL A 7 14.46 -5.57 -18.07
N ASN A 8 15.40 -6.52 -18.12
CA ASN A 8 15.32 -7.78 -17.39
C ASN A 8 15.97 -7.77 -15.99
N HIS A 9 16.69 -6.71 -15.61
CA HIS A 9 17.24 -6.54 -14.25
C HIS A 9 16.39 -5.66 -13.33
N LEU A 10 15.25 -5.15 -13.80
CA LEU A 10 14.41 -4.18 -13.08
C LEU A 10 13.27 -4.80 -12.27
N ASN A 11 13.13 -6.13 -12.26
CA ASN A 11 11.98 -6.78 -11.63
C ASN A 11 12.20 -6.96 -10.13
N GLY A 12 11.62 -6.05 -9.33
CA GLY A 12 11.46 -6.17 -7.89
C GLY A 12 12.52 -5.50 -7.02
N GLU A 13 13.65 -5.05 -7.59
CA GLU A 13 14.70 -4.37 -6.82
C GLU A 13 14.56 -2.85 -6.83
N LEU A 14 14.88 -2.25 -5.68
CA LEU A 14 15.01 -0.81 -5.53
C LEU A 14 16.31 -0.33 -6.18
N LEU A 15 16.26 0.83 -6.83
CA LEU A 15 17.45 1.59 -7.22
C LEU A 15 18.17 2.12 -5.98
N ASP A 16 19.44 2.48 -6.10
CA ASP A 16 20.23 2.95 -4.95
C ASP A 16 19.64 4.21 -4.31
N GLU A 17 19.12 5.15 -5.10
CA GLU A 17 18.42 6.32 -4.58
C GLU A 17 17.14 5.96 -3.80
N GLU A 18 16.44 4.90 -4.22
CA GLU A 18 15.22 4.42 -3.57
C GLU A 18 15.56 3.67 -2.27
N LYS A 19 16.66 2.92 -2.24
CA LYS A 19 17.21 2.30 -1.03
C LYS A 19 17.61 3.35 0.00
N VAL A 20 18.36 4.36 -0.43
CA VAL A 20 18.78 5.47 0.45
C VAL A 20 17.57 6.21 1.00
N LEU A 21 16.58 6.51 0.16
CA LEU A 21 15.34 7.13 0.60
C LEU A 21 14.60 6.25 1.63
N TRP A 22 14.46 4.95 1.35
CA TRP A 22 13.80 4.01 2.26
C TRP A 22 14.50 3.94 3.62
N GLU A 23 15.82 3.78 3.65
CA GLU A 23 16.60 3.78 4.89
C GLU A 23 16.49 5.12 5.64
N SER A 24 16.44 6.24 4.91
CA SER A 24 16.25 7.57 5.50
C SER A 24 14.87 7.71 6.17
N ILE A 25 13.81 7.18 5.55
CA ILE A 25 12.46 7.13 6.14
C ILE A 25 12.47 6.24 7.38
N VAL A 26 12.99 5.01 7.28
CA VAL A 26 13.00 4.05 8.38
C VAL A 26 13.75 4.57 9.60
N SER A 27 14.94 5.16 9.40
CA SER A 27 15.75 5.74 10.49
C SER A 27 15.07 6.90 11.22
N ARG A 28 14.08 7.54 10.60
CA ARG A 28 13.24 8.57 11.24
C ARG A 28 12.01 7.98 11.91
N VAL A 29 11.38 6.98 11.29
CA VAL A 29 10.19 6.32 11.85
C VAL A 29 10.53 5.57 13.14
N GLN A 30 11.65 4.84 13.18
CA GLN A 30 12.06 4.06 14.36
C GLN A 30 12.03 4.90 15.65
N PRO A 31 12.79 6.02 15.78
CA PRO A 31 12.77 6.81 17.01
C PRO A 31 11.45 7.56 17.21
N ALA A 32 10.75 7.97 16.13
CA ALA A 32 9.48 8.68 16.24
C ALA A 32 8.36 7.82 16.87
N LEU A 33 8.34 6.52 16.54
CA LEU A 33 7.37 5.56 17.07
C LEU A 33 7.92 4.70 18.21
N ARG A 34 9.20 4.89 18.58
CA ARG A 34 9.92 4.11 19.59
C ARG A 34 9.89 2.60 19.30
N LEU A 35 10.10 2.25 18.03
CA LEU A 35 10.14 0.85 17.60
C LEU A 35 11.40 0.17 18.17
N SER A 36 11.24 -1.07 18.61
CA SER A 36 12.33 -2.00 18.86
C SER A 36 13.07 -2.36 17.57
N ASP A 37 14.25 -2.99 17.69
CA ASP A 37 15.01 -3.45 16.53
C ASP A 37 14.23 -4.50 15.72
N GLU A 38 13.49 -5.39 16.40
CA GLU A 38 12.64 -6.40 15.76
C GLU A 38 11.48 -5.77 14.98
N GLU A 39 10.74 -4.83 15.60
CA GLU A 39 9.68 -4.08 14.92
C GLU A 39 10.21 -3.28 13.74
N THR A 40 11.42 -2.72 13.87
CA THR A 40 12.09 -1.96 12.81
C THR A 40 12.42 -2.87 11.64
N GLU A 41 12.97 -4.06 11.89
CA GLU A 41 13.30 -5.03 10.84
C GLU A 41 12.04 -5.61 10.17
N ALA A 42 10.99 -5.88 10.95
CA ALA A 42 9.69 -6.29 10.42
C ALA A 42 9.10 -5.21 9.49
N MET A 43 9.14 -3.94 9.92
CA MET A 43 8.71 -2.81 9.11
C MET A 43 9.56 -2.66 7.84
N LYS A 44 10.89 -2.77 7.95
CA LYS A 44 11.83 -2.70 6.81
C LYS A 44 11.46 -3.69 5.71
N ASN A 45 11.10 -4.91 6.11
CA ASN A 45 10.80 -6.01 5.20
C ASN A 45 9.33 -6.06 4.74
N HIS A 46 8.44 -5.26 5.33
CA HIS A 46 7.03 -5.24 4.96
C HIS A 46 6.81 -4.52 3.62
N LYS A 47 6.54 -5.29 2.57
CA LYS A 47 6.40 -4.79 1.19
C LYS A 47 5.37 -3.66 1.05
N LEU A 48 4.21 -3.79 1.69
CA LEU A 48 3.17 -2.76 1.60
C LEU A 48 3.55 -1.45 2.30
N ILE A 49 4.21 -1.51 3.46
CA ILE A 49 4.73 -0.33 4.16
C ILE A 49 5.76 0.38 3.28
N ARG A 50 6.69 -0.40 2.71
CA ARG A 50 7.69 0.10 1.77
C ARG A 50 7.04 0.77 0.56
N MET A 51 5.95 0.20 0.03
CA MET A 51 5.18 0.81 -1.06
C MET A 51 4.60 2.17 -0.64
N PHE A 52 3.94 2.26 0.53
CA PHE A 52 3.42 3.54 1.04
C PHE A 52 4.52 4.58 1.30
N GLY A 53 5.69 4.14 1.76
CA GLY A 53 6.85 5.00 1.98
C GLY A 53 7.49 5.53 0.69
N LEU A 54 7.53 4.72 -0.37
CA LEU A 54 8.18 5.09 -1.64
C LEU A 54 7.22 5.66 -2.70
N LEU A 55 5.92 5.43 -2.57
CA LEU A 55 4.91 5.96 -3.50
C LEU A 55 5.03 7.49 -3.73
N PRO A 56 5.32 8.33 -2.72
CA PRO A 56 5.53 9.77 -2.94
C PRO A 56 6.68 10.09 -3.90
N LYS A 57 7.76 9.28 -3.91
CA LYS A 57 8.88 9.42 -4.85
C LYS A 57 8.45 9.03 -6.25
N PHE A 58 7.70 7.95 -6.42
CA PHE A 58 7.20 7.54 -7.74
C PHE A 58 6.14 8.49 -8.31
N ALA A 59 5.38 9.14 -7.44
CA ALA A 59 4.40 10.13 -7.79
C ALA A 59 4.97 11.56 -7.86
N ASP A 60 6.29 11.74 -7.89
CA ASP A 60 6.93 13.06 -8.00
C ASP A 60 6.41 14.09 -6.99
N CYS A 61 6.13 13.67 -5.76
CA CYS A 61 5.69 14.58 -4.70
C CYS A 61 6.83 15.57 -4.36
N PRO A 62 6.54 16.85 -4.07
CA PRO A 62 7.58 17.86 -3.82
C PRO A 62 8.51 17.58 -2.64
N ASN A 63 8.06 16.81 -1.65
CA ASN A 63 8.86 16.35 -0.51
C ASN A 63 8.62 14.85 -0.31
N PRO A 64 9.26 13.98 -1.11
CA PRO A 64 8.94 12.56 -1.12
C PRO A 64 9.34 11.87 0.19
N GLU A 65 10.44 12.28 0.82
CA GLU A 65 10.89 11.73 2.11
C GLU A 65 9.92 12.07 3.23
N GLY A 66 9.56 13.35 3.40
CA GLY A 66 8.62 13.76 4.45
C GLY A 66 7.23 13.18 4.24
N THR A 67 6.77 13.09 2.99
CA THR A 67 5.48 12.48 2.64
C THR A 67 5.51 10.96 2.91
N GLY A 68 6.61 10.29 2.55
CA GLY A 68 6.81 8.87 2.80
C GLY A 68 6.86 8.53 4.28
N PHE A 69 7.56 9.34 5.07
CA PHE A 69 7.56 9.27 6.53
C PHE A 69 6.13 9.35 7.10
N MET A 70 5.34 10.35 6.68
CA MET A 70 3.96 10.50 7.16
C MET A 70 3.08 9.31 6.77
N ASN A 71 3.21 8.79 5.56
CA ASN A 71 2.48 7.59 5.13
C ASN A 71 2.84 6.37 6.00
N VAL A 72 4.12 6.14 6.25
CA VAL A 72 4.56 5.01 7.09
C VAL A 72 4.06 5.18 8.53
N VAL A 73 4.13 6.39 9.09
CA VAL A 73 3.60 6.67 10.44
C VAL A 73 2.10 6.38 10.52
N VAL A 74 1.31 6.84 9.54
CA VAL A 74 -0.14 6.56 9.50
C VAL A 74 -0.40 5.06 9.44
N TYR A 75 0.29 4.32 8.57
CA TYR A 75 0.13 2.88 8.44
C TYR A 75 0.53 2.13 9.73
N MET A 76 1.63 2.51 10.37
CA MET A 76 2.08 1.90 11.62
C MET A 76 1.15 2.23 12.79
N ALA A 77 0.64 3.46 12.86
CA ALA A 77 -0.34 3.86 13.87
C ALA A 77 -1.65 3.09 13.73
N GLU A 78 -2.10 2.85 12.49
CA GLU A 78 -3.25 1.98 12.21
C GLU A 78 -3.03 0.55 12.75
N ARG A 79 -1.83 -0.01 12.62
CA ARG A 79 -1.52 -1.36 13.12
C ARG A 79 -1.35 -1.44 14.63
N ASN A 80 -0.72 -0.45 15.26
CA ASN A 80 -0.27 -0.52 16.66
C ASN A 80 -1.32 -0.05 17.68
N GLY A 81 -2.54 0.30 17.26
CA GLY A 81 -3.61 0.63 18.19
C GLY A 81 -4.71 1.53 17.63
N GLY A 82 -4.51 2.13 16.45
CA GLY A 82 -5.53 2.94 15.80
C GLY A 82 -6.47 2.16 14.87
N ARG A 83 -6.45 0.83 14.91
CA ARG A 83 -7.13 -0.01 13.92
C ARG A 83 -8.61 0.35 13.79
N ASP A 84 -9.29 0.58 14.92
CA ASP A 84 -10.69 0.98 15.01
C ASP A 84 -11.00 2.30 14.25
N LEU A 85 -10.06 3.23 14.22
CA LEU A 85 -10.19 4.50 13.48
C LEU A 85 -10.08 4.35 11.97
N PHE A 86 -9.47 3.26 11.50
CA PHE A 86 -9.22 2.99 10.08
C PHE A 86 -9.90 1.72 9.58
N LEU A 87 -10.78 1.11 10.40
CA LEU A 87 -11.59 -0.02 9.97
C LEU A 87 -12.50 0.39 8.80
N HIS A 88 -12.81 -0.59 7.96
CA HIS A 88 -13.80 -0.37 6.92
C HIS A 88 -15.19 -0.31 7.55
N HIS A 89 -15.91 0.77 7.29
CA HIS A 89 -17.29 1.00 7.71
C HIS A 89 -18.19 1.17 6.47
N PRO A 90 -19.52 0.99 6.61
CA PRO A 90 -20.45 1.17 5.49
C PRO A 90 -20.32 2.51 4.75
N GLU A 91 -19.88 3.56 5.45
CA GLU A 91 -19.61 4.88 4.85
C GLU A 91 -18.54 4.85 3.74
N HIS A 92 -17.67 3.84 3.75
CA HIS A 92 -16.61 3.64 2.77
C HIS A 92 -17.06 2.80 1.56
N ASP A 93 -18.26 2.22 1.56
CA ASP A 93 -18.69 1.25 0.54
C ASP A 93 -18.85 1.86 -0.85
N ASN A 94 -19.17 3.16 -0.93
CA ASN A 94 -19.43 3.84 -2.20
C ASN A 94 -18.19 3.98 -3.11
N ASN A 95 -16.99 3.83 -2.55
CA ASN A 95 -15.75 3.88 -3.31
C ASN A 95 -14.68 3.05 -2.61
N ILE A 96 -14.15 2.05 -3.32
CA ILE A 96 -13.14 1.10 -2.81
C ILE A 96 -11.85 1.77 -2.30
N LEU A 97 -11.53 2.98 -2.79
CA LEU A 97 -10.36 3.74 -2.35
C LEU A 97 -10.64 4.58 -1.10
N SER A 98 -11.89 4.71 -0.65
CA SER A 98 -12.28 5.64 0.44
C SER A 98 -11.50 5.40 1.73
N ARG A 99 -11.24 4.14 2.06
CA ARG A 99 -10.46 3.78 3.26
C ARG A 99 -9.01 4.29 3.19
N LEU A 100 -8.45 4.44 2.00
CA LEU A 100 -7.09 4.96 1.78
C LEU A 100 -7.05 6.48 1.56
N GLN A 101 -8.17 7.19 1.79
CA GLN A 101 -8.25 8.63 1.59
C GLN A 101 -7.25 9.44 2.44
N PRO A 102 -6.84 9.04 3.65
CA PRO A 102 -5.77 9.72 4.37
C PRO A 102 -4.47 9.78 3.55
N PHE A 103 -4.05 8.66 2.94
CA PHE A 103 -2.85 8.60 2.10
C PHE A 103 -2.99 9.47 0.85
N HIS A 104 -4.15 9.41 0.19
CA HIS A 104 -4.46 10.27 -0.96
C HIS A 104 -4.32 11.76 -0.59
N ASN A 105 -4.85 12.16 0.57
CA ASN A 105 -4.84 13.55 1.04
C ASN A 105 -3.43 14.09 1.27
N ILE A 106 -2.53 13.28 1.83
CA ILE A 106 -1.13 13.66 2.06
C ILE A 106 -0.41 13.84 0.71
N MET A 107 -0.75 13.04 -0.31
CA MET A 107 -0.09 13.02 -1.62
C MET A 107 -0.76 13.91 -2.69
N ARG A 108 -1.68 14.83 -2.33
CA ARG A 108 -2.43 15.69 -3.29
C ARG A 108 -1.60 16.54 -4.24
N LYS A 109 -0.32 16.77 -3.92
CA LYS A 109 0.60 17.58 -4.73
C LYS A 109 1.49 16.76 -5.69
N GLY A 110 1.39 15.43 -5.67
CA GLY A 110 2.09 14.57 -6.62
C GLY A 110 1.33 14.37 -7.93
N ASN A 111 1.88 13.56 -8.82
CA ASN A 111 1.21 13.02 -9.99
C ASN A 111 0.04 12.11 -9.55
N GLN A 112 -1.18 12.62 -9.67
CA GLN A 112 -2.37 11.95 -9.16
C GLN A 112 -2.66 10.62 -9.86
N GLU A 113 -2.27 10.44 -11.13
CA GLU A 113 -2.46 9.16 -11.82
C GLU A 113 -1.59 8.05 -11.20
N VAL A 114 -0.37 8.40 -10.77
CA VAL A 114 0.53 7.45 -10.08
C VAL A 114 0.06 7.20 -8.64
N VAL A 115 -0.43 8.23 -7.95
CA VAL A 115 -1.02 8.08 -6.60
C VAL A 115 -2.22 7.14 -6.65
N GLU A 116 -3.19 7.41 -7.53
CA GLU A 116 -4.39 6.57 -7.69
C GLU A 116 -4.02 5.14 -8.03
N LYS A 117 -3.05 4.93 -8.92
CA LYS A 117 -2.54 3.59 -9.25
C LYS A 117 -1.95 2.89 -8.02
N GLY A 118 -1.10 3.56 -7.24
CA GLY A 118 -0.51 3.00 -6.02
C GLY A 118 -1.56 2.64 -4.96
N LEU A 119 -2.56 3.49 -4.76
CA LEU A 119 -3.66 3.22 -3.83
C LEU A 119 -4.59 2.11 -4.34
N ALA A 120 -4.79 1.98 -5.65
CA ALA A 120 -5.53 0.87 -6.24
C ALA A 120 -4.80 -0.46 -6.05
N LEU A 121 -3.46 -0.49 -6.17
CA LEU A 121 -2.66 -1.67 -5.83
C LEU A 121 -2.82 -2.06 -4.35
N ALA A 122 -2.73 -1.10 -3.42
CA ALA A 122 -2.98 -1.35 -1.99
C ALA A 122 -4.40 -1.86 -1.73
N SER A 123 -5.39 -1.29 -2.41
CA SER A 123 -6.80 -1.71 -2.29
C SER A 123 -7.05 -3.10 -2.84
N LEU A 124 -6.27 -3.54 -3.83
CA LEU A 124 -6.33 -4.91 -4.33
C LEU A 124 -5.87 -5.91 -3.26
N VAL A 125 -4.82 -5.57 -2.49
CA VAL A 125 -4.40 -6.37 -1.32
C VAL A 125 -5.53 -6.44 -0.29
N MET A 126 -6.16 -5.31 0.03
CA MET A 126 -7.28 -5.27 0.97
C MET A 126 -8.46 -6.12 0.50
N LEU A 127 -8.81 -6.05 -0.78
CA LEU A 127 -9.88 -6.84 -1.37
C LEU A 127 -9.60 -8.35 -1.28
N GLN A 128 -8.34 -8.75 -1.46
CA GLN A 128 -7.91 -10.14 -1.29
C GLN A 128 -8.03 -10.59 0.16
N ASP A 129 -7.57 -9.78 1.12
CA ASP A 129 -7.74 -10.06 2.54
C ASP A 129 -9.22 -10.18 2.90
N TYR A 130 -10.09 -9.26 2.45
CA TYR A 130 -11.53 -9.37 2.69
C TYR A 130 -12.11 -10.68 2.14
N GLN A 131 -11.63 -11.14 0.98
CA GLN A 131 -12.09 -12.39 0.39
C GLN A 131 -11.58 -13.63 1.13
N ALA A 132 -10.35 -13.60 1.65
CA ALA A 132 -9.77 -14.66 2.45
C ALA A 132 -10.44 -14.76 3.84
N ASP A 133 -10.74 -13.60 4.44
CA ASP A 133 -11.26 -13.49 5.81
C ASP A 133 -12.79 -13.63 5.88
N ARG A 134 -13.51 -13.90 4.77
CA ARG A 134 -14.98 -13.87 4.73
C ARG A 134 -15.63 -14.76 5.78
N GLU A 135 -15.20 -16.01 5.89
CA GLU A 135 -15.81 -16.98 6.81
C GLU A 135 -15.50 -16.62 8.27
N GLU A 136 -14.25 -16.22 8.55
CA GLU A 136 -13.81 -15.82 9.88
C GLU A 136 -14.52 -14.54 10.36
N ASP A 137 -14.60 -13.53 9.49
CA ASP A 137 -15.28 -12.26 9.77
C ASP A 137 -16.77 -12.48 10.03
N LEU A 138 -17.42 -13.35 9.26
CA LEU A 138 -18.82 -13.72 9.48
C LEU A 138 -19.02 -14.41 10.83
N ALA A 139 -18.15 -15.37 11.18
CA ALA A 139 -18.21 -16.08 12.45
C ALA A 139 -17.99 -15.16 13.66
N LYS A 140 -17.18 -14.10 13.49
CA LYS A 140 -16.87 -13.11 14.53
C LYS A 140 -17.81 -11.90 14.54
N ASN A 141 -18.84 -11.87 13.69
CA ASN A 141 -19.72 -10.71 13.50
C ASN A 141 -18.94 -9.41 13.21
N LYS A 142 -17.83 -9.52 12.48
CA LYS A 142 -17.00 -8.40 12.05
C LYS A 142 -17.47 -7.94 10.67
N TYR A 143 -17.50 -6.62 10.48
CA TYR A 143 -17.87 -6.05 9.18
C TYR A 143 -16.87 -6.45 8.09
N ASN A 144 -17.41 -6.96 6.99
CA ASN A 144 -16.68 -7.27 5.77
C ASN A 144 -17.55 -6.85 4.57
N PRO A 145 -17.05 -5.99 3.65
CA PRO A 145 -17.87 -5.43 2.57
C PRO A 145 -18.36 -6.49 1.57
N LEU A 146 -17.68 -7.64 1.46
CA LEU A 146 -18.09 -8.75 0.59
C LEU A 146 -19.22 -9.58 1.21
N ASN A 147 -19.21 -9.76 2.53
CA ASN A 147 -20.28 -10.46 3.24
C ASN A 147 -21.57 -9.63 3.34
N ASN A 148 -21.43 -8.31 3.44
CA ASN A 148 -22.57 -7.39 3.51
C ASN A 148 -23.17 -7.05 2.12
N GLY A 149 -22.60 -7.60 1.05
CA GLY A 149 -23.06 -7.35 -0.32
C GLY A 149 -22.81 -5.93 -0.82
N ALA A 150 -22.05 -5.12 -0.08
CA ALA A 150 -21.63 -3.79 -0.51
C ALA A 150 -20.78 -3.88 -1.78
N TRP A 151 -19.89 -4.88 -1.84
CA TRP A 151 -19.07 -5.17 -3.01
C TRP A 151 -19.25 -6.61 -3.48
N GLU A 152 -19.15 -6.81 -4.80
CA GLU A 152 -18.91 -8.12 -5.40
C GLU A 152 -17.43 -8.19 -5.78
N PHE A 153 -16.77 -9.30 -5.41
CA PHE A 153 -15.32 -9.44 -5.51
C PHE A 153 -14.79 -9.25 -6.94
N SER A 154 -15.44 -9.88 -7.93
CA SER A 154 -15.01 -9.85 -9.32
C SER A 154 -15.16 -8.45 -9.92
N SER A 155 -16.28 -7.79 -9.66
CA SER A 155 -16.58 -6.43 -10.10
C SER A 155 -15.65 -5.41 -9.44
N ALA A 156 -15.45 -5.50 -8.12
CA ALA A 156 -14.52 -4.64 -7.40
C ALA A 156 -13.08 -4.79 -7.91
N ARG A 157 -12.65 -6.04 -8.15
CA ARG A 157 -11.36 -6.33 -8.74
C ARG A 157 -11.24 -5.74 -10.14
N GLU A 158 -12.24 -5.88 -10.99
CA GLU A 158 -12.23 -5.32 -12.35
C GLU A 158 -12.10 -3.78 -12.32
N GLN A 159 -12.83 -3.12 -11.42
CA GLN A 159 -12.74 -1.67 -11.23
C GLN A 159 -11.33 -1.23 -10.81
N LEU A 160 -10.72 -1.91 -9.85
CA LEU A 160 -9.33 -1.65 -9.44
C LEU A 160 -8.35 -1.87 -10.59
N MET A 161 -8.52 -2.95 -11.35
CA MET A 161 -7.66 -3.24 -12.52
C MET A 161 -7.77 -2.16 -13.59
N LYS A 162 -8.94 -1.55 -13.81
CA LYS A 162 -9.09 -0.41 -14.72
C LYS A 162 -8.28 0.79 -14.26
N VAL A 163 -8.28 1.10 -12.96
CA VAL A 163 -7.45 2.18 -12.39
C VAL A 163 -5.96 1.88 -12.54
N ILE A 164 -5.55 0.66 -12.19
CA ILE A 164 -4.14 0.22 -12.25
C ILE A 164 -3.59 0.30 -13.68
N ASN A 165 -4.39 -0.09 -14.66
CA ASN A 165 -3.97 -0.11 -16.07
C ASN A 165 -4.07 1.25 -16.77
N LYS A 166 -4.73 2.26 -16.15
CA LYS A 166 -4.91 3.59 -16.74
C LYS A 166 -3.60 4.39 -16.79
N ALA A 167 -2.78 4.29 -15.74
CA ALA A 167 -1.56 5.07 -15.61
C ALA A 167 -0.30 4.24 -15.92
N GLN A 168 0.65 4.84 -16.63
CA GLN A 168 1.99 4.27 -16.81
C GLN A 168 2.90 4.78 -15.70
N ALA A 169 3.40 3.88 -14.86
CA ALA A 169 4.25 4.23 -13.73
C ALA A 169 5.41 3.24 -13.64
N MET A 170 6.34 3.33 -14.59
CA MET A 170 7.37 2.31 -14.84
C MET A 170 8.13 1.88 -13.57
N ARG A 171 8.50 2.82 -12.70
CA ARG A 171 9.19 2.49 -11.43
C ARG A 171 8.27 1.81 -10.41
N LEU A 172 7.05 2.32 -10.23
CA LEU A 172 6.06 1.67 -9.37
C LEU A 172 5.77 0.25 -9.85
N ASP A 173 5.58 0.05 -11.16
CA ASP A 173 5.31 -1.25 -11.78
C ASP A 173 6.49 -2.22 -11.66
N ALA A 174 7.72 -1.71 -11.77
CA ALA A 174 8.94 -2.52 -11.65
C ALA A 174 9.15 -3.07 -10.24
N VAL A 175 8.86 -2.26 -9.20
CA VAL A 175 9.07 -2.65 -7.79
C VAL A 175 7.86 -3.36 -7.21
N PHE A 176 6.66 -2.89 -7.53
CA PHE A 176 5.39 -3.33 -6.96
C PHE A 176 4.45 -3.87 -8.04
N ALA A 177 5.01 -4.69 -8.93
CA ALA A 177 4.25 -5.41 -9.96
C ALA A 177 3.05 -6.15 -9.35
N LEU A 178 1.98 -6.30 -10.14
CA LEU A 178 0.76 -7.02 -9.73
C LEU A 178 1.05 -8.40 -9.12
N SER A 179 2.00 -9.14 -9.68
CA SER A 179 2.41 -10.46 -9.17
C SER A 179 3.02 -10.41 -7.76
N VAL A 180 3.65 -9.30 -7.39
CA VAL A 180 4.18 -9.07 -6.05
C VAL A 180 3.05 -8.65 -5.11
N VAL A 181 2.17 -7.75 -5.57
CA VAL A 181 1.02 -7.25 -4.79
C VAL A 181 0.07 -8.37 -4.38
N THR A 182 -0.18 -9.35 -5.27
CA THR A 182 -1.03 -10.51 -4.97
C THR A 182 -0.47 -11.47 -3.91
N THR A 183 0.79 -11.28 -3.50
CA THR A 183 1.43 -12.06 -2.42
C THR A 183 1.52 -11.29 -1.10
N MET A 184 1.07 -10.04 -1.07
CA MET A 184 1.06 -9.23 0.13
C MET A 184 -0.21 -9.52 0.94
N SER A 185 -0.16 -9.19 2.21
CA SER A 185 -1.37 -8.96 3.00
C SER A 185 -1.34 -7.56 3.58
N PHE A 186 -2.51 -7.00 3.76
CA PHE A 186 -2.69 -5.71 4.41
C PHE A 186 -2.49 -5.82 5.91
N TRP A 187 -2.88 -6.95 6.52
CA TRP A 187 -2.73 -7.20 7.96
C TRP A 187 -1.69 -8.28 8.28
N ASN A 188 -1.57 -9.31 7.44
CA ASN A 188 -0.84 -10.53 7.77
C ASN A 188 0.53 -10.61 7.06
N ASN A 189 1.58 -10.16 7.73
CA ASN A 189 2.85 -10.85 7.63
C ASN A 189 2.99 -11.63 8.94
N THR A 190 3.22 -12.94 8.80
CA THR A 190 3.54 -13.89 9.86
C THR A 190 4.46 -13.30 10.93
N GLY A 191 4.05 -13.37 12.21
CA GLY A 191 4.93 -13.30 13.37
C GLY A 191 4.86 -12.02 14.21
N TYR A 192 4.07 -12.07 15.29
CA TYR A 192 4.60 -11.99 16.65
C TYR A 192 4.13 -13.25 17.40
#